data_AF-A0A1I0B471-F1
#
_entry.id   AF-A0A1I0B471-F1
#
_cell.length_a   1.000
_cell.length_b   1.000
_cell.length_c   1.000
_cell.angle_alpha   90.00
_cell.angle_beta   90.00
_cell.angle_gamma   90.00
#
_symmetry.space_group_name_H-M   'P 1'
#
loop_
_entity.id
_entity.type
_entity.pdbx_description
1 polymer ?
#
loop_
_entity_poly.entity_id
_entity_poly.type
_entity_poly.pdbx_seq_one_letter_code
_entity_poly.pdbx_strand_id
1 'polypeptide(L)'
;MKMTMVIPSYWGRESSIGWLEGDTVYDHATPLDSEGTLGRAIESTAILEDTDFELVILVAPNNDEITEQVEQKVSEIIRTSANDGINVHMFGPSHLEKLHEHLKNNNMDEYCDLLSLTGYSNIRNMCLFIPHIMDSDVALLIDDDEVFEDPKFISKAKEFIGNHHEGRFIDAVAGYYLQPNGDYLVGVPDSPWTRYWDKNVCMNEGFKQVIGTPPRLKETPFVFGGNMAIHRDLFMKVPFDPMVPRGEDIDYLMNAMMFGHSFLLDNELAIKHLPPAKSHPTWKRVREDIYRFVYERAKLMSQKETDGMKLLSADDMGCYPGNYLRDDLEEKITNACRLLSEEYLDTGDPLGSEEALRNIELSLSDAIPDFEPFEHLCKLQKRWNELMLYTADRKGMSSVLSEMKFDQACLLLACES
;
A
#
# COMPACT_ATOMS: atom_id res chain seq x y z
N MET A 1 16.53 -13.31 -12.10
CA MET A 1 15.31 -13.05 -11.32
C MET A 1 14.67 -11.83 -11.91
N LYS A 2 13.50 -11.98 -12.54
CA LYS A 2 12.81 -10.86 -13.18
C LYS A 2 12.08 -10.05 -12.12
N MET A 3 12.33 -8.75 -12.09
CA MET A 3 11.72 -7.82 -11.13
C MET A 3 10.86 -6.80 -11.87
N THR A 4 9.68 -6.54 -11.33
CA THR A 4 8.84 -5.41 -11.73
C THR A 4 8.68 -4.48 -10.54
N MET A 5 9.14 -3.24 -10.69
CA MET A 5 8.82 -2.15 -9.79
C MET A 5 7.44 -1.61 -10.14
N VAL A 6 6.58 -1.43 -9.15
CA VAL A 6 5.23 -0.89 -9.35
C VAL A 6 5.03 0.33 -8.46
N ILE A 7 4.66 1.45 -9.09
CA ILE A 7 4.34 2.71 -8.43
C ILE A 7 2.86 3.04 -8.66
N PRO A 8 1.98 2.93 -7.66
CA PRO A 8 0.64 3.46 -7.75
C PRO A 8 0.64 4.98 -7.58
N SER A 9 -0.12 5.66 -8.43
CA SER A 9 -0.30 7.10 -8.36
C SER A 9 -1.78 7.46 -8.35
N TYR A 10 -2.17 8.23 -7.35
CA TYR A 10 -3.56 8.53 -7.00
C TYR A 10 -3.90 9.95 -7.44
N TRP A 11 -4.97 10.11 -8.22
CA TRP A 11 -5.30 11.41 -8.81
C TRP A 11 -6.73 11.82 -8.50
N GLY A 12 -6.90 13.10 -8.18
CA GLY A 12 -8.18 13.73 -7.94
C GLY A 12 -8.48 14.83 -8.97
N ARG A 13 -9.69 15.37 -8.87
CA ARG A 13 -10.12 16.54 -9.64
C ARG A 13 -9.20 17.73 -9.38
N GLU A 14 -9.27 18.73 -10.25
CA GLU A 14 -8.56 19.99 -10.05
C GLU A 14 -8.85 20.59 -8.67
N SER A 15 -7.85 21.28 -8.12
CA SER A 15 -7.88 21.87 -6.78
C SER A 15 -9.05 22.85 -6.60
N SER A 16 -9.45 23.52 -7.68
CA SER A 16 -10.57 24.48 -7.69
C SER A 16 -11.95 23.81 -7.53
N ILE A 17 -12.08 22.54 -7.93
CA ILE A 17 -13.29 21.74 -7.79
C ILE A 17 -13.28 21.03 -6.43
N GLY A 18 -12.12 20.48 -6.05
CA GLY A 18 -11.96 19.70 -4.83
C GLY A 18 -12.72 18.37 -4.88
N TRP A 19 -12.92 17.78 -3.70
CA TRP A 19 -13.65 16.51 -3.53
C TRP A 19 -15.16 16.70 -3.73
N LEU A 20 -15.79 15.77 -4.44
CA LEU A 20 -17.24 15.68 -4.61
C LEU A 20 -17.78 14.35 -4.06
N GLU A 21 -19.07 14.33 -3.71
CA GLU A 21 -19.74 13.09 -3.30
C GLU A 21 -19.62 12.03 -4.40
N GLY A 22 -19.15 10.84 -4.01
CA GLY A 22 -18.82 9.74 -4.93
C GLY A 22 -17.33 9.61 -5.26
N ASP A 23 -16.50 10.61 -4.95
CA ASP A 23 -15.05 10.50 -5.08
C ASP A 23 -14.47 9.60 -3.97
N THR A 24 -13.59 8.68 -4.37
CA THR A 24 -12.80 7.88 -3.43
C THR A 24 -11.82 8.78 -2.67
N VAL A 25 -11.65 8.53 -1.38
CA VAL A 25 -10.78 9.34 -0.51
C VAL A 25 -9.42 8.65 -0.37
N TYR A 26 -8.37 9.37 -0.74
CA TYR A 26 -6.97 9.00 -0.49
C TYR A 26 -6.30 10.11 0.32
N ASP A 27 -5.34 9.77 1.18
CA ASP A 27 -4.58 10.71 2.00
C ASP A 27 -3.95 11.83 1.15
N HIS A 28 -3.47 11.48 -0.05
CA HIS A 28 -2.61 12.31 -0.89
C HIS A 28 -2.98 12.22 -2.39
N ALA A 29 -4.27 12.12 -2.73
CA ALA A 29 -4.68 12.21 -4.13
C ALA A 29 -4.18 13.52 -4.77
N THR A 30 -3.38 13.41 -5.83
CA THR A 30 -2.80 14.55 -6.54
C THR A 30 -3.88 15.21 -7.40
N PRO A 31 -4.18 16.51 -7.20
CA PRO A 31 -5.08 17.23 -8.09
C PRO A 31 -4.55 17.29 -9.52
N LEU A 32 -5.42 17.17 -10.53
CA LEU A 32 -5.04 17.23 -11.96
C LEU A 32 -4.23 18.48 -12.36
N ASP A 33 -4.51 19.61 -11.71
CA ASP A 33 -3.85 20.90 -11.91
C ASP A 33 -2.52 21.04 -11.13
N SER A 34 -2.12 20.00 -10.38
CA SER A 34 -0.84 19.93 -9.67
C SER A 34 0.21 19.15 -10.47
N GLU A 35 1.48 19.37 -10.12
CA GLU A 35 2.60 18.53 -10.59
C GLU A 35 2.62 17.17 -9.88
N GLY A 36 2.23 17.13 -8.61
CA GLY A 36 2.30 15.92 -7.78
C GLY A 36 3.73 15.49 -7.44
N THR A 37 3.89 14.23 -7.08
CA THR A 37 5.18 13.64 -6.67
C THR A 37 5.72 12.60 -7.64
N LEU A 38 4.86 12.04 -8.50
CA LEU A 38 5.18 10.97 -9.45
C LEU A 38 6.39 11.28 -10.35
N GLY A 39 6.44 12.49 -10.94
CA GLY A 39 7.54 12.86 -11.83
C GLY A 39 8.90 12.77 -11.14
N ARG A 40 9.00 13.32 -9.92
CA ARG A 40 10.20 13.25 -9.08
C ARG A 40 10.58 11.81 -8.72
N ALA A 41 9.60 10.96 -8.41
CA ALA A 41 9.84 9.55 -8.12
C ALA A 41 10.48 8.84 -9.33
N ILE A 42 9.92 9.03 -10.52
CA ILE A 42 10.45 8.49 -11.78
C ILE A 42 11.84 9.05 -12.09
N GLU A 43 12.05 10.37 -11.98
CA GLU A 43 13.35 11.01 -12.22
C GLU A 43 14.45 10.43 -11.30
N SER A 44 14.11 10.14 -10.04
CA SER A 44 15.07 9.61 -9.08
C SER A 44 15.61 8.22 -9.46
N THR A 45 14.91 7.47 -10.32
CA THR A 45 15.41 6.17 -10.82
C THR A 45 16.72 6.30 -11.63
N ALA A 46 17.03 7.49 -12.14
CA ALA A 46 18.22 7.74 -12.96
C ALA A 46 19.55 7.49 -12.21
N ILE A 47 19.54 7.45 -10.87
CA ILE A 47 20.74 7.16 -10.08
C ILE A 47 21.03 5.66 -9.95
N LEU A 48 20.08 4.78 -10.29
CA LEU A 48 20.17 3.36 -10.03
C LEU A 48 21.21 2.69 -10.94
N GLU A 49 22.16 1.97 -10.35
CA GLU A 49 23.23 1.28 -11.09
C GLU A 49 22.72 -0.02 -11.75
N ASP A 50 21.79 -0.71 -11.09
CA ASP A 50 21.13 -1.91 -11.63
C ASP A 50 19.79 -1.51 -12.25
N THR A 51 19.74 -1.54 -13.58
CA THR A 51 18.56 -1.22 -14.39
C THR A 51 17.84 -2.47 -14.92
N ASP A 52 18.19 -3.67 -14.45
CA ASP A 52 17.54 -4.93 -14.83
C ASP A 52 16.20 -5.11 -14.09
N PHE A 53 15.25 -4.23 -14.38
CA PHE A 53 13.88 -4.29 -13.89
C PHE A 53 12.93 -3.57 -14.87
N GLU A 54 11.65 -3.91 -14.80
CA GLU A 54 10.59 -3.18 -15.50
C GLU A 54 9.90 -2.23 -14.51
N LEU A 55 9.59 -1.00 -14.92
CA LEU A 55 8.81 -0.04 -14.12
C LEU A 55 7.36 0.01 -14.62
N VAL A 56 6.40 -0.18 -13.73
CA VAL A 56 4.97 -0.01 -14.02
C VAL A 56 4.41 1.13 -13.18
N ILE A 57 3.76 2.08 -13.84
CA ILE A 57 2.96 3.11 -13.17
C ILE A 57 1.50 2.68 -13.20
N LEU A 58 0.90 2.47 -12.02
CA LEU A 58 -0.54 2.23 -11.89
C LEU A 58 -1.27 3.56 -11.75
N VAL A 59 -2.24 3.80 -12.63
CA VAL A 59 -2.98 5.05 -12.70
C VAL A 59 -4.32 4.88 -11.97
N ALA A 60 -4.47 5.50 -10.81
CA ALA A 60 -5.66 5.39 -9.97
C ALA A 60 -6.40 6.74 -9.86
N PRO A 61 -7.35 7.03 -10.78
CA PRO A 61 -8.25 8.16 -10.57
C PRO A 61 -9.17 7.87 -9.38
N ASN A 62 -9.52 8.91 -8.63
CA ASN A 62 -10.46 8.77 -7.51
C ASN A 62 -11.93 8.77 -7.94
N ASN A 63 -12.20 9.02 -9.23
CA ASN A 63 -13.53 9.05 -9.82
C ASN A 63 -13.46 8.71 -11.33
N ASP A 64 -14.45 7.96 -11.82
CA ASP A 64 -14.53 7.53 -13.22
C ASP A 64 -14.61 8.72 -14.20
N GLU A 65 -15.22 9.85 -13.79
CA GLU A 65 -15.40 11.04 -14.63
C GLU A 65 -14.09 11.71 -15.07
N ILE A 66 -13.00 11.48 -14.34
CA ILE A 66 -11.69 12.09 -14.64
C ILE A 66 -10.69 11.08 -15.24
N THR A 67 -11.11 9.85 -15.50
CA THR A 67 -10.25 8.76 -15.98
C THR A 67 -9.37 9.15 -17.15
N GLU A 68 -9.95 9.67 -18.24
CA GLU A 68 -9.21 10.01 -19.46
C GLU A 68 -8.19 11.13 -19.21
N GLN A 69 -8.56 12.13 -18.41
CA GLN A 69 -7.69 13.26 -18.07
C GLN A 69 -6.49 12.80 -17.24
N VAL A 70 -6.74 11.89 -16.29
CA VAL A 70 -5.68 11.33 -15.44
C VAL A 70 -4.73 10.44 -16.26
N GLU A 71 -5.24 9.58 -17.15
CA GLU A 71 -4.37 8.76 -18.02
C GLU A 71 -3.51 9.64 -18.94
N GLN A 72 -4.07 10.72 -19.50
CA GLN A 72 -3.31 11.68 -20.32
C GLN A 72 -2.25 12.42 -19.50
N LYS A 73 -2.60 12.89 -18.30
CA LYS A 73 -1.68 13.58 -17.38
C LYS A 73 -0.50 12.69 -16.99
N VAL A 74 -0.77 11.45 -16.58
CA VAL A 74 0.28 10.51 -16.18
C VAL A 74 1.15 10.12 -17.37
N SER A 75 0.56 9.93 -18.55
CA SER A 75 1.31 9.72 -19.81
C SER A 75 2.29 10.86 -20.09
N GLU A 76 1.88 12.11 -19.88
CA GLU A 76 2.77 13.26 -20.03
C GLU A 76 3.90 13.28 -18.99
N ILE A 77 3.60 12.98 -17.72
CA ILE A 77 4.62 12.89 -16.65
C ILE A 77 5.65 11.81 -16.96
N ILE A 78 5.21 10.62 -17.39
CA ILE A 78 6.13 9.53 -17.78
C ILE A 78 7.02 10.01 -18.93
N ARG A 79 6.46 10.68 -19.95
CA ARG A 79 7.21 11.18 -21.10
C ARG A 79 8.31 12.18 -20.72
N THR A 80 8.05 13.05 -19.75
CA THR A 80 9.00 14.09 -19.34
C THR A 80 10.01 13.63 -18.29
N SER A 81 9.65 12.62 -17.51
CA SER A 81 10.42 12.20 -16.31
C SER A 81 11.22 10.91 -16.51
N ALA A 82 10.77 10.02 -17.41
CA ALA A 82 11.44 8.73 -17.64
C ALA A 82 12.79 8.92 -18.34
N ASN A 83 13.78 8.13 -17.91
CA ASN A 83 15.08 8.07 -18.55
C ASN A 83 15.20 6.85 -19.47
N ASP A 84 16.09 6.90 -20.46
CA ASP A 84 16.29 5.84 -21.46
C ASP A 84 16.89 4.54 -20.89
N GLY A 85 17.27 4.54 -19.60
CA GLY A 85 17.91 3.40 -18.94
C GLY A 85 16.93 2.33 -18.44
N ILE A 86 15.63 2.64 -18.35
CA ILE A 86 14.60 1.74 -17.82
C ILE A 86 13.39 1.65 -18.75
N ASN A 87 12.81 0.46 -18.84
CA ASN A 87 11.54 0.27 -19.54
C ASN A 87 10.38 0.67 -18.64
N VAL A 88 9.56 1.61 -19.10
CA VAL A 88 8.39 2.09 -18.36
C VAL A 88 7.11 1.62 -19.04
N HIS A 89 6.16 1.18 -18.21
CA HIS A 89 4.81 0.77 -18.58
C HIS A 89 3.80 1.59 -17.81
N MET A 90 2.63 1.80 -18.39
CA MET A 90 1.49 2.43 -17.75
C MET A 90 0.34 1.44 -17.73
N PHE A 91 -0.34 1.31 -16.60
CA PHE A 91 -1.58 0.57 -16.51
C PHE A 91 -2.63 1.43 -15.82
N GLY A 92 -3.71 1.73 -16.54
CA GLY A 92 -4.81 2.58 -16.07
C GLY A 92 -6.17 1.97 -16.36
N PRO A 93 -7.26 2.70 -16.08
CA PRO A 93 -8.63 2.18 -16.22
C PRO A 93 -8.96 1.64 -17.61
N SER A 94 -8.43 2.23 -18.69
CA SER A 94 -8.64 1.72 -20.06
C SER A 94 -8.05 0.32 -20.27
N HIS A 95 -6.95 0.00 -19.57
CA HIS A 95 -6.32 -1.32 -19.58
C HIS A 95 -7.07 -2.30 -18.68
N LEU A 96 -7.58 -1.83 -17.54
CA LEU A 96 -8.40 -2.62 -16.63
C LEU A 96 -9.71 -3.06 -17.31
N GLU A 97 -10.35 -2.20 -18.09
CA GLU A 97 -11.56 -2.54 -18.86
C GLU A 97 -11.29 -3.71 -19.81
N LYS A 98 -10.20 -3.66 -20.58
CA LYS A 98 -9.79 -4.75 -21.48
C LYS A 98 -9.44 -6.04 -20.73
N LEU A 99 -8.81 -5.93 -19.57
CA LEU A 99 -8.52 -7.08 -18.71
C LEU A 99 -9.82 -7.73 -18.21
N HIS A 100 -10.80 -6.93 -17.76
CA HIS A 100 -12.12 -7.43 -17.36
C HIS A 100 -12.88 -8.05 -18.54
N GLU A 101 -12.85 -7.44 -19.72
CA GLU A 101 -13.42 -8.03 -20.94
C GLU A 101 -12.79 -9.37 -21.27
N HIS A 102 -11.46 -9.49 -21.15
CA HIS A 102 -10.76 -10.75 -21.33
C HIS A 102 -11.24 -11.82 -20.34
N LEU A 103 -11.36 -11.49 -19.04
CA LEU A 103 -11.85 -12.43 -18.03
C LEU A 103 -13.30 -12.85 -18.30
N LYS A 104 -14.19 -11.90 -18.63
CA LYS A 104 -15.59 -12.15 -18.98
C LYS A 104 -15.72 -13.08 -20.19
N ASN A 105 -14.94 -12.84 -21.25
CA ASN A 105 -14.95 -13.66 -22.46
C ASN A 105 -14.46 -15.10 -22.22
N ASN A 106 -13.78 -15.35 -21.11
CA ASN A 106 -13.31 -16.67 -20.70
C ASN A 106 -14.11 -17.28 -19.53
N ASN A 107 -15.28 -16.72 -19.19
CA ASN A 107 -16.14 -17.15 -18.07
C ASN A 107 -15.47 -17.03 -16.68
N MET A 108 -14.63 -16.02 -16.51
CA MET A 108 -13.95 -15.67 -15.25
C MET A 108 -14.44 -14.32 -14.72
N ASP A 109 -15.69 -13.93 -15.05
CA ASP A 109 -16.27 -12.65 -14.66
C ASP A 109 -16.36 -12.49 -13.14
N GLU A 110 -16.55 -13.60 -12.42
CA GLU A 110 -16.61 -13.62 -10.95
C GLU A 110 -15.32 -13.19 -10.25
N TYR A 111 -14.20 -13.04 -10.94
CA TYR A 111 -12.92 -12.59 -10.36
C TYR A 111 -12.60 -11.13 -10.69
N CYS A 112 -13.43 -10.44 -11.49
CA CYS A 112 -13.18 -9.04 -11.85
C CYS A 112 -13.17 -8.12 -10.62
N ASP A 113 -13.94 -8.45 -9.58
CA ASP A 113 -14.00 -7.70 -8.31
C ASP A 113 -12.69 -7.74 -7.52
N LEU A 114 -11.83 -8.73 -7.74
CA LEU A 114 -10.49 -8.79 -7.14
C LEU A 114 -9.50 -7.81 -7.78
N LEU A 115 -9.85 -7.27 -8.96
CA LEU A 115 -8.98 -6.43 -9.78
C LEU A 115 -9.63 -5.06 -9.97
N SER A 116 -9.21 -4.09 -9.15
CA SER A 116 -9.80 -2.75 -9.14
C SER A 116 -8.72 -1.69 -8.92
N LEU A 117 -8.89 -0.54 -9.56
CA LEU A 117 -8.06 0.65 -9.36
C LEU A 117 -8.70 1.64 -8.36
N THR A 118 -9.54 1.13 -7.46
CA THR A 118 -10.26 1.91 -6.44
C THR A 118 -10.07 1.34 -5.04
N GLY A 119 -9.58 2.18 -4.12
CA GLY A 119 -9.27 1.80 -2.74
C GLY A 119 -7.86 1.23 -2.62
N TYR A 120 -7.20 1.54 -1.50
CA TYR A 120 -5.79 1.22 -1.29
C TYR A 120 -5.47 -0.26 -1.46
N SER A 121 -6.17 -1.15 -0.76
CA SER A 121 -5.95 -2.61 -0.87
C SER A 121 -6.15 -3.18 -2.27
N ASN A 122 -7.17 -2.70 -3.01
CA ASN A 122 -7.40 -3.18 -4.38
C ASN A 122 -6.28 -2.73 -5.32
N ILE A 123 -5.83 -1.48 -5.19
CA ILE A 123 -4.72 -0.96 -5.98
C ILE A 123 -3.43 -1.71 -5.63
N ARG A 124 -3.19 -2.03 -4.35
CA ARG A 124 -2.07 -2.88 -3.92
C ARG A 124 -2.18 -4.31 -4.47
N ASN A 125 -3.39 -4.88 -4.58
CA ASN A 125 -3.60 -6.14 -5.30
C ASN A 125 -3.19 -6.01 -6.78
N MET A 126 -3.47 -4.89 -7.44
CA MET A 126 -2.95 -4.63 -8.79
C MET A 126 -1.41 -4.54 -8.81
N CYS A 127 -0.77 -4.02 -7.76
CA CYS A 127 0.70 -4.06 -7.62
C CYS A 127 1.27 -5.49 -7.54
N LEU A 128 0.47 -6.49 -7.21
CA LEU A 128 0.85 -7.91 -7.23
C LEU A 128 0.48 -8.59 -8.55
N PHE A 129 -0.72 -8.28 -9.06
CA PHE A 129 -1.28 -8.91 -10.25
C PHE A 129 -0.53 -8.51 -11.52
N ILE A 130 -0.12 -7.24 -11.66
CA ILE A 130 0.58 -6.80 -12.86
C ILE A 130 1.96 -7.48 -13.02
N PRO A 131 2.84 -7.51 -12.00
CA PRO A 131 4.05 -8.33 -12.05
C PRO A 131 3.79 -9.80 -12.40
N HIS A 132 2.70 -10.38 -11.87
CA HIS A 132 2.32 -11.76 -12.17
C HIS A 132 2.06 -11.98 -13.68
N ILE A 133 1.22 -11.15 -14.31
CA ILE A 133 0.92 -11.30 -15.75
C ILE A 133 2.09 -10.89 -16.65
N MET A 134 3.03 -10.09 -16.12
CA MET A 134 4.31 -9.80 -16.76
C MET A 134 5.35 -10.92 -16.60
N ASP A 135 5.03 -12.03 -15.92
CA ASP A 135 5.93 -13.16 -15.64
C ASP A 135 7.14 -12.80 -14.76
N SER A 136 6.97 -11.84 -13.84
CA SER A 136 8.01 -11.44 -12.90
C SER A 136 8.11 -12.40 -11.72
N ASP A 137 9.33 -12.57 -11.22
CA ASP A 137 9.60 -13.35 -10.01
C ASP A 137 9.37 -12.51 -8.75
N VAL A 138 9.59 -11.20 -8.84
CA VAL A 138 9.49 -10.26 -7.72
C VAL A 138 8.69 -9.02 -8.12
N ALA A 139 7.75 -8.63 -7.26
CA ALA A 139 7.09 -7.34 -7.25
C ALA A 139 7.81 -6.43 -6.24
N LEU A 140 8.32 -5.29 -6.69
CA LEU A 140 8.89 -4.24 -5.83
C LEU A 140 7.90 -3.08 -5.75
N LEU A 141 7.25 -2.92 -4.61
CA LEU A 141 6.24 -1.89 -4.37
C LEU A 141 6.93 -0.63 -3.83
N ILE A 142 6.70 0.50 -4.50
CA ILE A 142 7.22 1.83 -4.21
C ILE A 142 6.06 2.82 -4.30
N ASP A 143 5.96 3.78 -3.40
CA ASP A 143 4.92 4.82 -3.43
C ASP A 143 5.40 6.03 -4.26
N ASP A 144 4.47 6.80 -4.84
CA ASP A 144 4.83 7.91 -5.74
C ASP A 144 5.41 9.14 -5.04
N ASP A 145 5.48 9.13 -3.70
CA ASP A 145 6.08 10.18 -2.87
C ASP A 145 7.48 9.81 -2.34
N GLU A 146 8.03 8.70 -2.81
CA GLU A 146 9.36 8.21 -2.46
C GLU A 146 10.39 8.48 -3.55
N VAL A 147 11.65 8.64 -3.15
CA VAL A 147 12.76 8.88 -4.09
C VAL A 147 13.97 8.03 -3.75
N PHE A 148 14.68 7.59 -4.78
CA PHE A 148 15.93 6.85 -4.64
C PHE A 148 17.08 7.83 -4.36
N GLU A 149 17.81 7.59 -3.26
CA GLU A 149 19.08 8.28 -2.95
C GLU A 149 20.28 7.30 -2.92
N ASP A 150 20.02 5.99 -2.98
CA ASP A 150 21.04 4.94 -3.02
C ASP A 150 21.12 4.30 -4.42
N PRO A 151 22.23 4.49 -5.16
CA PRO A 151 22.45 3.86 -6.46
C PRO A 151 22.35 2.33 -6.44
N LYS A 152 22.57 1.69 -5.29
CA LYS A 152 22.57 0.23 -5.12
C LYS A 152 21.22 -0.32 -4.66
N PHE A 153 20.18 0.50 -4.55
CA PHE A 153 18.88 0.12 -4.01
C PHE A 153 18.33 -1.18 -4.63
N ILE A 154 18.31 -1.28 -5.97
CA ILE A 154 17.80 -2.46 -6.67
C ILE A 154 18.62 -3.71 -6.36
N SER A 155 19.95 -3.60 -6.34
CA SER A 155 20.82 -4.75 -6.02
C SER A 155 20.61 -5.26 -4.60
N LYS A 156 20.35 -4.35 -3.64
CA LYS A 156 20.01 -4.70 -2.25
C LYS A 156 18.64 -5.36 -2.15
N ALA A 157 17.63 -4.80 -2.83
CA ALA A 157 16.29 -5.38 -2.88
C ALA A 157 16.30 -6.81 -3.44
N LYS A 158 17.18 -7.09 -4.42
CA LYS A 158 17.37 -8.41 -5.03
C LYS A 158 18.23 -9.37 -4.20
N GLU A 159 19.02 -8.87 -3.25
CA GLU A 159 20.09 -9.65 -2.60
C GLU A 159 19.55 -10.89 -1.86
N PHE A 160 18.45 -10.71 -1.11
CA PHE A 160 17.91 -11.76 -0.25
C PHE A 160 16.63 -12.41 -0.81
N ILE A 161 15.78 -11.64 -1.49
CA ILE A 161 14.51 -12.14 -2.01
C ILE A 161 14.72 -13.27 -3.02
N GLY A 162 13.90 -14.32 -2.95
CA GLY A 162 14.02 -15.50 -3.81
C GLY A 162 15.21 -16.41 -3.50
N ASN A 163 15.96 -16.13 -2.42
CA ASN A 163 17.08 -16.95 -1.96
C ASN A 163 16.78 -17.63 -0.61
N HIS A 164 17.69 -18.52 -0.19
CA HIS A 164 17.66 -19.09 1.16
C HIS A 164 18.62 -18.35 2.09
N HIS A 165 18.15 -17.96 3.26
CA HIS A 165 18.96 -17.39 4.34
C HIS A 165 18.67 -18.17 5.63
N GLU A 166 19.73 -18.61 6.33
CA GLU A 166 19.61 -19.41 7.56
C GLU A 166 18.65 -20.63 7.44
N GLY A 167 18.64 -21.26 6.25
CA GLY A 167 17.81 -22.43 5.97
C GLY A 167 16.34 -22.14 5.63
N ARG A 168 15.96 -20.86 5.50
CA ARG A 168 14.59 -20.42 5.16
C ARG A 168 14.58 -19.73 3.80
N PHE A 169 13.59 -20.04 2.98
CA PHE A 169 13.34 -19.30 1.74
C PHE A 169 12.77 -17.92 2.08
N ILE A 170 13.27 -16.88 1.42
CA ILE A 170 12.82 -15.51 1.62
C ILE A 170 11.90 -15.13 0.46
N ASP A 171 10.62 -15.01 0.73
CA ASP A 171 9.60 -14.56 -0.22
C ASP A 171 9.05 -13.17 0.07
N ALA A 172 9.55 -12.51 1.12
CA ALA A 172 9.15 -11.17 1.52
C ALA A 172 10.30 -10.41 2.19
N VAL A 173 10.72 -9.29 1.59
CA VAL A 173 11.69 -8.35 2.17
C VAL A 173 11.05 -6.99 2.29
N ALA A 174 11.21 -6.36 3.45
CA ALA A 174 10.82 -4.98 3.68
C ALA A 174 12.05 -4.09 3.81
N GLY A 175 11.96 -2.88 3.28
CA GLY A 175 12.87 -1.80 3.63
C GLY A 175 12.22 -0.83 4.61
N TYR A 176 12.82 0.33 4.77
CA TYR A 176 12.35 1.37 5.68
C TYR A 176 12.47 2.77 5.09
N TYR A 177 11.75 3.71 5.71
CA TYR A 177 11.72 5.10 5.26
C TYR A 177 12.75 5.96 5.99
N LEU A 178 13.41 6.80 5.21
CA LEU A 178 14.13 7.97 5.69
C LEU A 178 13.23 9.18 5.56
N GLN A 179 12.99 9.85 6.68
CA GLN A 179 12.29 11.12 6.73
C GLN A 179 13.06 12.21 5.95
N PRO A 180 12.44 13.38 5.66
CA PRO A 180 13.12 14.47 4.97
C PRO A 180 14.46 14.91 5.61
N ASN A 181 14.61 14.78 6.94
CA ASN A 181 15.85 15.06 7.66
C ASN A 181 16.89 13.93 7.65
N GLY A 182 16.56 12.77 7.07
CA GLY A 182 17.41 11.57 7.01
C GLY A 182 17.31 10.64 8.23
N ASP A 183 16.44 10.93 9.19
CA ASP A 183 16.16 10.03 10.32
C ASP A 183 15.15 8.95 9.89
N TYR A 184 15.19 7.76 10.50
CA TYR A 184 14.18 6.73 10.32
C TYR A 184 13.09 6.77 11.41
N LEU A 185 13.30 7.55 12.47
CA LEU A 185 12.31 7.76 13.53
C LEU A 185 11.24 8.78 13.12
N VAL A 186 10.00 8.53 13.53
CA VAL A 186 8.87 9.45 13.32
C VAL A 186 8.76 10.43 14.49
N GLY A 187 8.34 11.67 14.18
CA GLY A 187 8.08 12.67 15.22
C GLY A 187 6.94 12.23 16.14
N VAL A 188 7.12 12.37 17.46
CA VAL A 188 6.09 12.06 18.46
C VAL A 188 5.34 13.36 18.80
N PRO A 189 4.01 13.43 18.60
CA PRO A 189 3.26 14.62 18.97
C PRO A 189 3.27 14.83 20.49
N ASP A 190 3.55 16.07 20.91
CA ASP A 190 3.47 16.48 22.31
C ASP A 190 2.04 16.95 22.60
N SER A 191 1.18 16.00 22.98
CA SER A 191 -0.23 16.28 23.28
C SER A 191 -0.80 15.25 24.28
N PRO A 192 -1.71 15.65 25.18
CA PRO A 192 -2.26 14.75 26.21
C PRO A 192 -2.93 13.48 25.68
N TRP A 193 -3.63 13.53 24.53
CA TRP A 193 -4.34 12.36 24.01
C TRP A 193 -3.40 11.24 23.55
N THR A 194 -2.14 11.56 23.21
CA THR A 194 -1.14 10.56 22.80
C THR A 194 -0.70 9.65 23.94
N ARG A 195 -1.06 9.97 25.19
CA ARG A 195 -0.90 9.06 26.33
C ARG A 195 -1.67 7.75 26.16
N TYR A 196 -2.83 7.81 25.50
CA TYR A 196 -3.67 6.64 25.22
C TYR A 196 -3.56 6.19 23.76
N TRP A 197 -3.11 7.08 22.87
CA TRP A 197 -2.85 6.81 21.45
C TRP A 197 -1.38 7.03 21.09
N ASP A 198 -0.51 6.23 21.71
CA ASP A 198 0.95 6.30 21.67
C ASP A 198 1.59 5.72 20.38
N LYS A 199 0.89 5.84 19.24
CA LYS A 199 1.22 5.11 17.99
C LYS A 199 2.67 5.34 17.56
N ASN A 200 3.08 6.60 17.51
CA ASN A 200 4.41 7.00 17.06
C ASN A 200 5.50 6.56 18.07
N VAL A 201 5.17 6.45 19.36
CA VAL A 201 6.09 5.90 20.37
C VAL A 201 6.31 4.41 20.12
N CYS A 202 5.22 3.64 19.95
CA CYS A 202 5.32 2.21 19.63
C CYS A 202 6.03 1.94 18.30
N MET A 203 5.76 2.73 17.26
CA MET A 203 6.48 2.65 15.98
C MET A 203 7.99 2.84 16.20
N ASN A 204 8.38 3.92 16.89
CA ASN A 204 9.79 4.21 17.15
C ASN A 204 10.47 3.15 18.02
N GLU A 205 9.74 2.48 18.92
CA GLU A 205 10.26 1.33 19.66
C GLU A 205 10.61 0.18 18.71
N GLY A 206 9.67 -0.20 17.85
CA GLY A 206 9.89 -1.23 16.82
C GLY A 206 11.03 -0.86 15.87
N PHE A 207 11.10 0.40 15.44
CA PHE A 207 12.14 0.88 14.53
C PHE A 207 13.53 0.79 15.15
N LYS A 208 13.69 1.19 16.42
CA LYS A 208 14.97 1.07 17.12
C LYS A 208 15.41 -0.40 17.23
N GLN A 209 14.47 -1.31 17.49
CA GLN A 209 14.77 -2.73 17.63
C GLN A 209 15.08 -3.39 16.26
N VAL A 210 14.28 -3.14 15.24
CA VAL A 210 14.38 -3.84 13.94
C VAL A 210 15.28 -3.11 12.95
N ILE A 211 15.33 -1.78 12.94
CA ILE A 211 16.23 -1.03 12.02
C ILE A 211 17.57 -0.75 12.74
N GLY A 212 17.51 -0.21 13.96
CA GLY A 212 18.66 0.34 14.67
C GLY A 212 19.67 -0.66 15.26
N THR A 213 19.51 -1.96 15.07
CA THR A 213 20.41 -2.99 15.64
C THR A 213 20.80 -4.06 14.62
N PRO A 214 21.94 -4.76 14.77
CA PRO A 214 22.25 -5.95 13.98
C PRO A 214 21.41 -7.17 14.40
N PRO A 215 21.33 -8.25 13.57
CA PRO A 215 21.87 -8.38 12.21
C PRO A 215 21.10 -7.52 11.18
N ARG A 216 21.62 -7.46 9.94
CA ARG A 216 21.04 -6.65 8.84
C ARG A 216 19.60 -7.01 8.52
N LEU A 217 19.33 -8.31 8.43
CA LEU A 217 18.04 -8.87 8.04
C LEU A 217 17.35 -9.49 9.26
N LYS A 218 16.13 -9.07 9.58
CA LYS A 218 15.37 -9.53 10.76
C LYS A 218 13.89 -9.65 10.48
N GLU A 219 13.22 -10.62 11.10
CA GLU A 219 11.76 -10.66 11.14
C GLU A 219 11.21 -9.35 11.72
N THR A 220 10.16 -8.83 11.10
CA THR A 220 9.56 -7.54 11.47
C THR A 220 8.05 -7.67 11.67
N PRO A 221 7.47 -6.98 12.68
CA PRO A 221 6.01 -6.88 12.85
C PRO A 221 5.40 -5.68 12.10
N PHE A 222 6.21 -4.94 11.33
CA PHE A 222 5.76 -3.78 10.56
C PHE A 222 6.45 -3.72 9.21
N VAL A 223 5.76 -3.12 8.25
CA VAL A 223 6.23 -2.84 6.89
C VAL A 223 5.78 -1.45 6.47
N PHE A 224 6.34 -0.99 5.37
CA PHE A 224 5.92 0.25 4.72
C PHE A 224 5.64 -0.05 3.26
N GLY A 225 4.42 0.24 2.78
CA GLY A 225 3.94 -0.20 1.47
C GLY A 225 4.82 0.20 0.29
N GLY A 226 5.46 1.36 0.34
CA GLY A 226 6.39 1.81 -0.68
C GLY A 226 7.85 1.33 -0.51
N ASN A 227 8.11 0.32 0.31
CA ASN A 227 9.41 -0.34 0.28
C ASN A 227 9.30 -1.83 0.61
N MET A 228 8.64 -2.56 -0.29
CA MET A 228 8.40 -4.01 -0.14
C MET A 228 8.78 -4.76 -1.41
N ALA A 229 9.67 -5.75 -1.27
CA ALA A 229 9.96 -6.73 -2.31
C ALA A 229 9.26 -8.05 -1.98
N ILE A 230 8.35 -8.47 -2.85
CA ILE A 230 7.48 -9.63 -2.64
C ILE A 230 7.73 -10.64 -3.77
N HIS A 231 8.10 -11.86 -3.42
CA HIS A 231 8.34 -12.94 -4.39
C HIS A 231 7.02 -13.58 -4.83
N ARG A 232 7.01 -14.17 -6.03
CA ARG A 232 5.83 -14.84 -6.62
C ARG A 232 5.23 -15.94 -5.75
N ASP A 233 6.06 -16.59 -4.95
CA ASP A 233 5.62 -17.65 -4.03
C ASP A 233 4.73 -17.14 -2.89
N LEU A 234 4.77 -15.83 -2.61
CA LEU A 234 3.87 -15.13 -1.69
C LEU A 234 2.77 -14.41 -2.47
N PHE A 235 3.11 -13.55 -3.44
CA PHE A 235 2.09 -12.69 -4.06
C PHE A 235 1.03 -13.46 -4.87
N MET A 236 1.34 -14.66 -5.36
CA MET A 236 0.33 -15.51 -6.02
C MET A 236 -0.66 -16.14 -5.05
N LYS A 237 -0.33 -16.17 -3.75
CA LYS A 237 -1.12 -16.87 -2.73
C LYS A 237 -1.91 -15.91 -1.86
N VAL A 238 -1.31 -14.80 -1.43
CA VAL A 238 -1.90 -13.91 -0.43
C VAL A 238 -2.20 -12.56 -1.06
N PRO A 239 -3.47 -12.11 -1.06
CA PRO A 239 -3.86 -10.76 -1.46
C PRO A 239 -3.86 -9.78 -0.27
N PHE A 240 -3.87 -8.49 -0.60
CA PHE A 240 -4.33 -7.43 0.28
C PHE A 240 -5.85 -7.56 0.48
N ASP A 241 -6.34 -7.25 1.69
CA ASP A 241 -7.75 -7.35 2.05
C ASP A 241 -8.52 -6.07 1.64
N PRO A 242 -9.44 -6.12 0.67
CA PRO A 242 -10.22 -4.95 0.24
C PRO A 242 -11.08 -4.31 1.33
N MET A 243 -11.34 -5.02 2.44
CA MET A 243 -12.10 -4.50 3.57
C MET A 243 -11.28 -3.57 4.48
N VAL A 244 -9.97 -3.46 4.25
CA VAL A 244 -9.09 -2.51 4.96
C VAL A 244 -8.89 -1.27 4.10
N PRO A 245 -9.61 -0.17 4.34
CA PRO A 245 -9.52 1.02 3.50
C PRO A 245 -8.23 1.81 3.75
N ARG A 246 -7.56 1.66 4.89
CA ARG A 246 -6.30 2.34 5.20
C ARG A 246 -5.44 1.53 6.16
N GLY A 247 -4.13 1.48 5.91
CA GLY A 247 -3.15 0.70 6.67
C GLY A 247 -3.10 -0.77 6.23
N GLU A 248 -3.52 -1.00 5.00
CA GLU A 248 -3.51 -2.23 4.23
C GLU A 248 -2.15 -2.94 4.20
N ASP A 249 -1.04 -2.21 4.31
CA ASP A 249 0.30 -2.83 4.29
C ASP A 249 0.56 -3.67 5.55
N ILE A 250 0.11 -3.17 6.71
CA ILE A 250 0.24 -3.87 7.98
C ILE A 250 -0.72 -5.06 8.02
N ASP A 251 -1.95 -4.88 7.52
CA ASP A 251 -2.90 -5.98 7.36
C ASP A 251 -2.37 -7.05 6.40
N TYR A 252 -1.72 -6.66 5.29
CA TYR A 252 -1.08 -7.59 4.36
C TYR A 252 0.02 -8.41 5.03
N LEU A 253 0.86 -7.77 5.86
CA LEU A 253 1.85 -8.48 6.67
C LEU A 253 1.17 -9.47 7.63
N MET A 254 0.08 -9.07 8.30
CA MET A 254 -0.67 -9.98 9.18
C MET A 254 -1.25 -11.16 8.39
N ASN A 255 -1.85 -10.92 7.24
CA ASN A 255 -2.40 -11.95 6.35
C ASN A 255 -1.28 -12.91 5.92
N ALA A 256 -0.13 -12.40 5.47
CA ALA A 256 1.03 -13.21 5.10
C ALA A 256 1.51 -14.09 6.26
N MET A 257 1.61 -13.52 7.46
CA MET A 257 1.96 -14.26 8.69
C MET A 257 0.94 -15.33 9.05
N MET A 258 -0.36 -15.06 8.92
CA MET A 258 -1.41 -16.07 9.11
C MET A 258 -1.28 -17.22 8.10
N PHE A 259 -0.84 -16.97 6.87
CA PHE A 259 -0.57 -17.99 5.86
C PHE A 259 0.85 -18.60 5.93
N GLY A 260 1.60 -18.33 7.02
CA GLY A 260 2.89 -18.96 7.28
C GLY A 260 4.09 -18.30 6.59
N HIS A 261 3.92 -17.10 6.03
CA HIS A 261 4.98 -16.30 5.44
C HIS A 261 5.49 -15.25 6.43
N SER A 262 6.73 -14.79 6.30
CA SER A 262 7.28 -13.79 7.22
C SER A 262 8.05 -12.74 6.45
N PHE A 263 7.79 -11.48 6.75
CA PHE A 263 8.58 -10.37 6.24
C PHE A 263 9.89 -10.26 7.02
N LEU A 264 10.98 -10.14 6.29
CA LEU A 264 12.28 -9.77 6.85
C LEU A 264 12.60 -8.33 6.47
N LEU A 265 12.84 -7.46 7.46
CA LEU A 265 13.31 -6.11 7.23
C LEU A 265 14.83 -6.11 7.01
N ASP A 266 15.27 -5.52 5.89
CA ASP A 266 16.67 -5.23 5.60
C ASP A 266 17.00 -3.80 6.04
N ASN A 267 17.83 -3.66 7.09
CA ASN A 267 18.19 -2.35 7.64
C ASN A 267 19.23 -1.58 6.81
N GLU A 268 19.60 -2.06 5.62
CA GLU A 268 20.35 -1.31 4.60
C GLU A 268 19.49 -0.95 3.37
N LEU A 269 18.23 -1.40 3.31
CA LEU A 269 17.28 -1.13 2.23
C LEU A 269 16.41 0.09 2.59
N ALA A 270 17.01 1.27 2.54
CA ALA A 270 16.34 2.53 2.87
C ALA A 270 15.84 3.25 1.61
N ILE A 271 14.69 3.90 1.69
CA ILE A 271 14.20 4.84 0.66
C ILE A 271 13.81 6.18 1.30
N LYS A 272 13.98 7.27 0.56
CA LYS A 272 13.65 8.61 1.06
C LYS A 272 12.17 8.89 0.87
N HIS A 273 11.46 9.16 1.97
CA HIS A 273 10.03 9.47 1.95
C HIS A 273 9.81 10.99 1.98
N LEU A 274 9.16 11.53 0.94
CA LEU A 274 8.92 12.96 0.75
C LEU A 274 7.42 13.23 0.51
N PRO A 275 6.54 12.90 1.47
CA PRO A 275 5.10 13.03 1.33
C PRO A 275 4.69 14.49 1.19
N PRO A 276 3.57 14.79 0.52
CA PRO A 276 2.97 16.11 0.55
C PRO A 276 2.51 16.47 1.98
N ALA A 277 2.24 17.75 2.21
CA ALA A 277 1.79 18.22 3.51
C ALA A 277 0.47 17.56 3.92
N LYS A 278 0.38 17.13 5.19
CA LYS A 278 -0.85 16.55 5.74
C LYS A 278 -1.96 17.61 5.77
N SER A 279 -3.08 17.31 5.13
CA SER A 279 -4.24 18.20 5.02
C SER A 279 -5.37 17.87 5.99
N HIS A 280 -5.38 16.67 6.58
CA HIS A 280 -6.50 16.19 7.40
C HIS A 280 -6.36 16.51 8.90
N PRO A 281 -7.47 16.84 9.59
CA PRO A 281 -7.47 17.09 11.02
C PRO A 281 -7.10 15.82 11.81
N THR A 282 -6.58 16.01 13.03
CA THR A 282 -6.17 14.91 13.92
C THR A 282 -7.29 13.94 14.22
N TRP A 283 -8.51 14.40 14.51
CA TRP A 283 -9.66 13.51 14.76
C TRP A 283 -9.92 12.55 13.60
N LYS A 284 -9.71 12.99 12.35
CA LYS A 284 -9.95 12.17 11.16
C LYS A 284 -8.87 11.09 11.01
N ARG A 285 -7.60 11.45 11.25
CA ARG A 285 -6.50 10.48 11.24
C ARG A 285 -6.66 9.40 12.32
N VAL A 286 -7.11 9.80 13.52
CA VAL A 286 -7.45 8.87 14.60
C VAL A 286 -8.63 7.99 14.20
N ARG A 287 -9.64 8.54 13.51
CA ARG A 287 -10.77 7.77 12.99
C ARG A 287 -10.32 6.67 12.02
N GLU A 288 -9.48 6.98 11.04
CA GLU A 288 -8.96 5.97 10.11
C GLU A 288 -8.18 4.86 10.84
N ASP A 289 -7.35 5.24 11.83
CA ASP A 289 -6.66 4.23 12.66
C ASP A 289 -7.66 3.37 13.45
N ILE A 290 -8.77 3.94 13.94
CA ILE A 290 -9.82 3.20 14.66
C ILE A 290 -10.46 2.15 13.77
N TYR A 291 -10.91 2.52 12.57
CA TYR A 291 -11.51 1.56 11.63
C TYR A 291 -10.56 0.39 11.38
N ARG A 292 -9.29 0.70 11.09
CA ARG A 292 -8.25 -0.30 10.90
C ARG A 292 -8.10 -1.21 12.12
N PHE A 293 -7.82 -0.67 13.29
CA PHE A 293 -7.48 -1.51 14.45
C PHE A 293 -8.67 -2.30 14.99
N VAL A 294 -9.88 -1.77 14.88
CA VAL A 294 -11.10 -2.53 15.21
C VAL A 294 -11.24 -3.72 14.27
N TYR A 295 -11.06 -3.51 12.95
CA TYR A 295 -11.12 -4.57 11.95
C TYR A 295 -10.00 -5.61 12.11
N GLU A 296 -8.75 -5.19 12.19
CA GLU A 296 -7.57 -6.06 12.37
C GLU A 296 -7.70 -6.90 13.64
N ARG A 297 -8.16 -6.31 14.75
CA ARG A 297 -8.40 -7.04 16.00
C ARG A 297 -9.56 -8.02 15.87
N ALA A 298 -10.67 -7.65 15.20
CA ALA A 298 -11.77 -8.57 14.94
C ALA A 298 -11.32 -9.76 14.07
N LYS A 299 -10.47 -9.53 13.07
CA LYS A 299 -9.82 -10.58 12.27
C LYS A 299 -8.94 -11.50 13.12
N LEU A 300 -8.12 -10.92 13.99
CA LEU A 300 -7.27 -11.66 14.91
C LEU A 300 -8.08 -12.52 15.90
N MET A 301 -9.17 -11.99 16.44
CA MET A 301 -9.98 -12.69 17.45
C MET A 301 -10.91 -13.77 16.85
N SER A 302 -11.25 -13.66 15.57
CA SER A 302 -12.10 -14.62 14.84
C SER A 302 -11.32 -15.79 14.22
N GLN A 303 -10.00 -15.85 14.41
CA GLN A 303 -9.16 -16.93 13.91
C GLN A 303 -9.63 -18.31 14.38
N LYS A 304 -9.50 -19.31 13.48
CA LYS A 304 -9.82 -20.71 13.74
C LYS A 304 -8.63 -21.56 13.29
N GLU A 305 -8.49 -22.75 13.88
CA GLU A 305 -7.52 -23.72 13.39
C GLU A 305 -7.87 -24.09 11.94
N THR A 306 -6.98 -23.73 11.02
CA THR A 306 -7.09 -23.97 9.58
C THR A 306 -5.78 -24.58 9.10
N ASP A 307 -5.87 -25.64 8.29
CA ASP A 307 -4.69 -26.35 7.80
C ASP A 307 -3.72 -25.41 7.07
N GLY A 308 -2.46 -25.42 7.49
CA GLY A 308 -1.40 -24.61 6.90
C GLY A 308 -1.37 -23.15 7.36
N MET A 309 -2.23 -22.73 8.29
CA MET A 309 -2.22 -21.37 8.84
C MET A 309 -1.63 -21.31 10.25
N LYS A 310 -1.01 -20.17 10.57
CA LYS A 310 -0.52 -19.83 11.91
C LYS A 310 -1.56 -18.97 12.62
N LEU A 311 -1.89 -19.34 13.86
CA LEU A 311 -2.64 -18.47 14.76
C LEU A 311 -1.71 -17.37 15.28
N LEU A 312 -2.11 -16.12 15.06
CA LEU A 312 -1.38 -14.95 15.55
C LEU A 312 -2.01 -14.41 16.84
N SER A 313 -1.18 -13.75 17.64
CA SER A 313 -1.59 -12.97 18.80
C SER A 313 -1.13 -11.52 18.64
N ALA A 314 -1.63 -10.62 19.49
CA ALA A 314 -1.15 -9.24 19.52
C ALA A 314 0.35 -9.14 19.84
N ASP A 315 0.90 -10.13 20.56
CA ASP A 315 2.34 -10.17 20.91
C ASP A 315 3.22 -10.47 19.70
N ASP A 316 2.74 -11.24 18.71
CA ASP A 316 3.45 -11.47 17.45
C ASP A 316 3.67 -10.16 16.66
N MET A 317 2.88 -9.12 16.98
CA MET A 317 2.89 -7.82 16.31
C MET A 317 3.65 -6.73 17.09
N GLY A 318 4.43 -7.10 18.11
CA GLY A 318 5.25 -6.17 18.90
C GLY A 318 4.47 -5.00 19.53
N CYS A 319 5.12 -3.85 19.70
CA CYS A 319 4.42 -2.64 20.18
C CYS A 319 3.50 -2.08 19.08
N TYR A 320 3.99 -1.96 17.84
CA TYR A 320 3.19 -1.50 16.71
C TYR A 320 3.13 -2.60 15.63
N PRO A 321 1.91 -3.01 15.20
CA PRO A 321 0.59 -2.54 15.64
C PRO A 321 0.08 -3.19 16.95
N GLY A 322 0.79 -4.15 17.55
CA GLY A 322 0.25 -5.03 18.60
C GLY A 322 -0.40 -4.36 19.81
N ASN A 323 0.04 -3.16 20.23
CA ASN A 323 -0.58 -2.40 21.33
C ASN A 323 -2.05 -2.01 21.05
N TYR A 324 -2.48 -2.00 19.79
CA TYR A 324 -3.85 -1.69 19.38
C TYR A 324 -4.69 -2.93 19.07
N LEU A 325 -4.12 -4.13 19.18
CA LEU A 325 -4.80 -5.40 18.88
C LEU A 325 -5.23 -6.14 20.16
N ARG A 326 -5.19 -5.48 21.32
CA ARG A 326 -5.48 -6.05 22.64
C ARG A 326 -6.89 -5.69 23.13
N ASP A 327 -7.27 -6.30 24.24
CA ASP A 327 -8.60 -6.13 24.87
C ASP A 327 -8.85 -4.72 25.43
N ASP A 328 -7.82 -3.87 25.54
CA ASP A 328 -7.91 -2.50 26.04
C ASP A 328 -8.07 -1.44 24.94
N LEU A 329 -8.26 -1.83 23.67
CA LEU A 329 -8.43 -0.89 22.55
C LEU A 329 -9.58 0.09 22.78
N GLU A 330 -10.74 -0.35 23.27
CA GLU A 330 -11.90 0.50 23.53
C GLU A 330 -11.60 1.57 24.59
N GLU A 331 -10.82 1.21 25.62
CA GLU A 331 -10.36 2.15 26.64
C GLU A 331 -9.42 3.19 26.02
N LYS A 332 -8.46 2.75 25.19
CA LYS A 332 -7.54 3.64 24.46
C LYS A 332 -8.29 4.63 23.58
N ILE A 333 -9.23 4.14 22.77
CA ILE A 333 -10.07 4.96 21.88
C ILE A 333 -10.84 6.00 22.70
N THR A 334 -11.54 5.55 23.74
CA THR A 334 -12.39 6.41 24.56
C THR A 334 -11.60 7.54 25.21
N ASN A 335 -10.48 7.20 25.85
CA ASN A 335 -9.68 8.18 26.59
C ASN A 335 -8.91 9.13 25.64
N ALA A 336 -8.35 8.61 24.54
CA ALA A 336 -7.70 9.45 23.54
C ALA A 336 -8.69 10.45 22.91
N CYS A 337 -9.89 9.99 22.53
CA CYS A 337 -10.89 10.83 21.89
C CYS A 337 -11.45 11.93 22.83
N ARG A 338 -11.62 11.62 24.13
CA ARG A 338 -12.02 12.63 25.13
C ARG A 338 -10.97 13.71 25.31
N LEU A 339 -9.71 13.33 25.47
CA LEU A 339 -8.60 14.30 25.60
C LEU A 339 -8.41 15.12 24.33
N LEU A 340 -8.56 14.48 23.16
CA LEU A 340 -8.50 15.18 21.88
C LEU A 340 -9.66 16.18 21.72
N SER A 341 -10.86 15.83 22.20
CA SER A 341 -12.01 16.74 22.25
C SER A 341 -11.74 17.96 23.14
N GLU A 342 -11.15 17.76 24.33
CA GLU A 342 -10.74 18.87 25.22
C GLU A 342 -9.74 19.81 24.52
N GLU A 343 -8.72 19.26 23.83
CA GLU A 343 -7.74 20.04 23.07
C GLU A 343 -8.39 20.87 21.94
N TYR A 344 -9.36 20.30 21.22
CA TYR A 344 -10.12 21.04 20.22
C TYR A 344 -10.96 22.18 20.84
N LEU A 345 -11.59 21.96 21.99
CA LEU A 345 -12.32 23.01 22.71
C LEU A 345 -11.40 24.14 23.18
N ASP A 346 -10.23 23.79 23.74
CA ASP A 346 -9.24 24.77 24.21
C ASP A 346 -8.68 25.64 23.07
N THR A 347 -8.66 25.10 21.85
CA THR A 347 -8.27 25.83 20.63
C THR A 347 -9.43 26.51 19.90
N GLY A 348 -10.64 26.45 20.45
CA GLY A 348 -11.82 27.14 19.91
C GLY A 348 -12.49 26.43 18.72
N ASP A 349 -12.30 25.12 18.57
CA ASP A 349 -12.87 24.29 17.51
C ASP A 349 -13.93 23.30 18.06
N PRO A 350 -15.18 23.75 18.26
CA PRO A 350 -16.24 22.87 18.77
C PRO A 350 -16.61 21.74 17.80
N LEU A 351 -16.40 21.92 16.49
CA LEU A 351 -16.68 20.90 15.48
C LEU A 351 -15.64 19.78 15.55
N GLY A 352 -14.35 20.13 15.65
CA GLY A 352 -13.28 19.16 15.88
C GLY A 352 -13.49 18.35 17.16
N SER A 353 -14.01 18.99 18.21
CA SER A 353 -14.39 18.32 19.45
C SER A 353 -15.54 17.31 19.26
N GLU A 354 -16.61 17.71 18.58
CA GLU A 354 -17.75 16.81 18.28
C GLU A 354 -17.30 15.60 17.46
N GLU A 355 -16.51 15.83 16.41
CA GLU A 355 -16.00 14.75 15.55
C GLU A 355 -15.00 13.83 16.28
N ALA A 356 -14.21 14.36 17.22
CA ALA A 356 -13.36 13.55 18.09
C ALA A 356 -14.21 12.63 19.00
N LEU A 357 -15.28 13.14 19.62
CA LEU A 357 -16.17 12.32 20.44
C LEU A 357 -16.96 11.30 19.62
N ARG A 358 -17.38 11.67 18.40
CA ARG A 358 -18.07 10.78 17.46
C ARG A 358 -17.26 9.53 17.13
N ASN A 359 -15.93 9.61 17.13
CA ASN A 359 -15.07 8.44 16.93
C ASN A 359 -15.33 7.31 17.95
N ILE A 360 -15.75 7.65 19.18
CA ILE A 360 -16.09 6.67 20.21
C ILE A 360 -17.33 5.88 19.77
N GLU A 361 -18.37 6.58 19.30
CA GLU A 361 -19.61 5.95 18.82
C GLU A 361 -19.35 5.09 17.57
N LEU A 362 -18.57 5.59 16.62
CA LEU A 362 -18.18 4.86 15.41
C LEU A 362 -17.40 3.58 15.75
N SER A 363 -16.50 3.63 16.74
CA SER A 363 -15.74 2.45 17.18
C SER A 363 -16.61 1.32 17.74
N LEU A 364 -17.80 1.65 18.25
CA LEU A 364 -18.75 0.71 18.83
C LEU A 364 -19.88 0.31 17.87
N SER A 365 -19.87 0.85 16.65
CA SER A 365 -20.91 0.64 15.65
C SER A 365 -20.29 0.44 14.27
N ASP A 366 -20.12 1.51 13.50
CA ASP A 366 -19.72 1.49 12.09
C ASP A 366 -18.37 0.81 11.82
N ALA A 367 -17.42 0.91 12.76
CA ALA A 367 -16.12 0.25 12.63
C ALA A 367 -16.16 -1.27 12.88
N ILE A 368 -17.23 -1.79 13.49
CA ILE A 368 -17.36 -3.22 13.79
C ILE A 368 -17.82 -3.92 12.51
N PRO A 369 -17.06 -4.91 11.99
CA PRO A 369 -17.47 -5.64 10.81
C PRO A 369 -18.76 -6.44 11.10
N ASP A 370 -19.68 -6.42 10.15
CA ASP A 370 -20.95 -7.18 10.20
C ASP A 370 -20.81 -8.62 9.68
N PHE A 371 -19.58 -9.04 9.35
CA PHE A 371 -19.18 -10.38 8.94
C PHE A 371 -17.95 -10.84 9.72
N GLU A 372 -17.67 -12.15 9.68
CA GLU A 372 -16.48 -12.75 10.31
C GLU A 372 -15.22 -12.48 9.46
N PRO A 373 -14.28 -11.61 9.90
CA PRO A 373 -13.19 -11.15 9.03
C PRO A 373 -12.16 -12.25 8.70
N PHE A 374 -11.87 -13.16 9.63
CA PHE A 374 -10.96 -14.28 9.33
C PHE A 374 -11.51 -15.23 8.27
N GLU A 375 -12.81 -15.53 8.32
CA GLU A 375 -13.47 -16.35 7.31
C GLU A 375 -13.50 -15.63 5.94
N HIS A 376 -13.71 -14.31 5.94
CA HIS A 376 -13.58 -13.48 4.75
C HIS A 376 -12.19 -13.60 4.14
N LEU A 377 -11.12 -13.44 4.93
CA LEU A 377 -9.74 -13.58 4.47
C LEU A 377 -9.49 -14.95 3.83
N CYS A 378 -9.95 -16.05 4.45
CA CYS A 378 -9.79 -17.39 3.90
C CYS A 378 -10.48 -17.55 2.53
N LYS A 379 -11.69 -16.99 2.37
CA LYS A 379 -12.42 -17.01 1.10
C LYS A 379 -11.73 -16.16 0.04
N LEU A 380 -11.28 -14.96 0.42
CA LEU A 380 -10.55 -14.04 -0.44
C LEU A 380 -9.26 -14.68 -0.96
N GLN A 381 -8.46 -15.27 -0.06
CA GLN A 381 -7.22 -15.97 -0.40
C GLN A 381 -7.44 -17.09 -1.43
N LYS A 382 -8.49 -17.89 -1.24
CA LYS A 382 -8.83 -18.96 -2.18
C LYS A 382 -9.14 -18.41 -3.57
N ARG A 383 -10.03 -17.41 -3.67
CA ARG A 383 -10.40 -16.78 -4.95
C ARG A 383 -9.20 -16.14 -5.63
N TRP A 384 -8.34 -15.47 -4.85
CA TRP A 384 -7.10 -14.87 -5.35
C TRP A 384 -6.17 -15.92 -5.96
N ASN A 385 -5.91 -17.01 -5.24
CA ASN A 385 -5.06 -18.09 -5.73
C ASN A 385 -5.64 -18.74 -7.00
N GLU A 386 -6.96 -18.94 -7.07
CA GLU A 386 -7.64 -19.44 -8.27
C GLU A 386 -7.43 -18.52 -9.48
N LEU A 387 -7.60 -17.20 -9.30
CA LEU A 387 -7.31 -16.20 -10.32
C LEU A 387 -5.83 -16.25 -10.75
N MET A 388 -4.90 -16.19 -9.81
CA MET A 388 -3.46 -16.19 -10.09
C MET A 388 -2.99 -17.47 -10.79
N LEU A 389 -3.58 -18.62 -10.47
CA LEU A 389 -3.29 -19.88 -11.17
C LEU A 389 -3.85 -19.89 -12.59
N TYR A 390 -5.06 -19.39 -12.79
CA TYR A 390 -5.67 -19.28 -14.12
C TYR A 390 -4.83 -18.38 -15.04
N THR A 391 -4.37 -17.23 -14.52
CA THR A 391 -3.61 -16.23 -15.29
C THR A 391 -2.12 -16.57 -15.44
N ALA A 392 -1.62 -17.63 -14.81
CA ALA A 392 -0.21 -18.00 -14.80
C ALA A 392 0.36 -18.35 -16.19
N ASP A 393 -0.46 -18.90 -17.09
CA ASP A 393 -0.02 -19.20 -18.46
C ASP A 393 -0.15 -18.01 -19.43
N ARG A 394 -0.79 -16.92 -18.97
CA ARG A 394 -0.98 -15.63 -19.67
C ARG A 394 -1.64 -15.77 -21.04
N LYS A 395 -2.37 -16.84 -21.30
CA LYS A 395 -3.03 -17.05 -22.59
C LYS A 395 -4.01 -15.92 -22.89
N GLY A 396 -3.79 -15.25 -24.02
CA GLY A 396 -4.66 -14.16 -24.49
C GLY A 396 -4.49 -12.83 -23.73
N MET A 397 -3.49 -12.69 -22.87
CA MET A 397 -3.16 -11.42 -22.20
C MET A 397 -2.24 -10.51 -23.02
N SER A 398 -1.81 -10.96 -24.20
CA SER A 398 -0.86 -10.22 -25.04
C SER A 398 -1.35 -8.83 -25.44
N SER A 399 -2.66 -8.65 -25.65
CA SER A 399 -3.23 -7.34 -25.98
C SER A 399 -3.02 -6.34 -24.85
N VAL A 400 -3.42 -6.70 -23.62
CA VAL A 400 -3.25 -5.88 -22.42
C VAL A 400 -1.78 -5.55 -22.21
N LEU A 401 -0.90 -6.56 -22.23
CA LEU A 401 0.54 -6.38 -22.02
C LEU A 401 1.20 -5.52 -23.11
N SER A 402 0.74 -5.61 -24.36
CA SER A 402 1.32 -4.83 -25.46
C SER A 402 0.98 -3.35 -25.39
N GLU A 403 -0.19 -3.01 -24.86
CA GLU A 403 -0.65 -1.62 -24.77
C GLU A 403 -0.13 -0.91 -23.53
N MET A 404 0.18 -1.66 -22.47
CA MET A 404 0.83 -1.10 -21.28
C MET A 404 2.20 -0.48 -21.60
N LYS A 405 2.89 -1.00 -22.61
CA LYS A 405 4.24 -0.55 -22.93
C LYS A 405 4.22 0.89 -23.38
N PHE A 406 4.93 1.74 -22.65
CA PHE A 406 5.00 3.16 -22.97
C PHE A 406 6.05 3.39 -24.06
N ASP A 407 5.62 3.45 -25.33
CA ASP A 407 6.51 3.77 -26.44
C ASP A 407 6.67 5.30 -26.56
N GLN A 408 7.85 5.82 -26.23
CA GLN A 408 8.22 7.25 -26.39
C GLN A 408 7.96 7.79 -27.82
N ALA A 409 7.89 6.92 -28.83
CA ALA A 409 7.75 7.29 -30.25
C ALA A 409 6.30 7.66 -30.69
N CYS A 410 5.26 7.35 -29.91
CA CYS A 410 3.89 7.29 -30.45
C CYS A 410 3.06 8.58 -30.43
N LEU A 411 3.57 9.75 -30.03
CA LEU A 411 2.74 10.98 -29.94
C LEU A 411 3.22 12.20 -30.73
N LEU A 412 4.31 12.09 -31.49
CA LEU A 412 4.65 13.11 -32.52
C LEU A 412 3.60 13.17 -33.65
N LEU A 413 2.67 12.22 -33.73
CA LEU A 413 1.64 12.16 -34.77
C LEU A 413 0.26 12.71 -34.34
N ALA A 414 0.06 13.10 -33.08
CA ALA A 414 -1.23 13.64 -32.61
C ALA A 414 -1.25 15.17 -32.41
N CYS A 415 -0.10 15.85 -32.56
CA CYS A 415 -0.03 17.31 -32.58
C CYS A 415 -0.07 17.92 -33.99
N GLU A 416 -0.18 17.08 -35.03
CA GLU A 416 -0.40 17.49 -36.43
C GLU A 416 -1.69 16.84 -36.98
N SER A 417 -2.85 17.17 -36.41
CA SER A 417 -4.15 16.93 -37.06
C SER A 417 -5.21 17.93 -36.62
#